data_AF-A0A194RGT0-F1
#
_entry.id   AF-A0A194RGT0-F1
#
_cell.length_a   1.000
_cell.length_b   1.000
_cell.length_c   1.000
_cell.angle_alpha   90.00
_cell.angle_beta   90.00
_cell.angle_gamma   90.00
#
_symmetry.space_group_name_H-M   'P 1'
#
loop_
_entity.id
_entity.type
_entity.pdbx_description
1 polymer ?
#
loop_
_entity_poly.entity_id
_entity_poly.type
_entity_poly.pdbx_seq_one_letter_code
_entity_poly.pdbx_strand_id
1 'polypeptide(L)'
;MRFEWQIVRLVSHHNGHRSFGDIRRVCVLCGTCSRCGDSLAASKKKTGTAGRQASSEAAKVIDPATLPEGRRRVDAMAELAEAEAEWGASPVQLVRPLVLAVCAAPVAGAAALAHCALLAALLKRSTNGLFYILIQLAIADLLLLGTTIAPELWSYNAGTWQFGRSACIAYRGLNVFATTASLYLITTIALHSLATASLEEKEARKSSGKRDDLDEDDEIRSSRHSLVTSDTSTPPRTMNVDYRLTNTKIRIAPPVLFVWVLSASLSVPDFVLSTTVHLDHNVVLCTLVDTSHRLNMHSLLAIFNLFLPIIIMSAAAILILIKLKSKKGHSQFDETFPALKLSLCLICTYVVLCAPRSIVTVYSLYSTSTVENEYAVEQPGYVLTLVNLVCVCLYLVANAVRPLLCIILLPKLRKVFFFGLRNSNVDI
;
A
#
# COMPACT_ATOMS: atom_id res chain seq x y z
N MET A 1 1.30 -0.21 30.92
CA MET A 1 0.32 -0.32 29.82
C MET A 1 -0.56 0.94 29.76
N ARG A 2 0.02 2.15 29.88
CA ARG A 2 -0.67 3.45 29.71
C ARG A 2 -0.26 4.20 28.44
N PHE A 3 0.67 3.65 27.65
CA PHE A 3 1.27 4.34 26.50
C PHE A 3 0.46 4.18 25.20
N GLU A 4 -0.28 3.09 25.01
CA GLU A 4 -1.07 2.90 23.77
C GLU A 4 -2.31 3.82 23.69
N TRP A 5 -2.80 4.35 24.81
CA TRP A 5 -3.87 5.35 24.82
C TRP A 5 -3.38 6.80 24.67
N GLN A 6 -2.08 7.08 24.78
CA GLN A 6 -1.57 8.44 24.64
C GLN A 6 -1.33 8.86 23.20
N ILE A 7 -0.98 7.94 22.30
CA ILE A 7 -0.80 8.27 20.87
C ILE A 7 -2.16 8.54 20.19
N VAL A 8 -3.20 7.79 20.58
CA VAL A 8 -4.58 8.06 20.13
C VAL A 8 -5.14 9.36 20.74
N ARG A 9 -4.77 9.69 22.00
CA ARG A 9 -5.14 10.99 22.62
C ARG A 9 -4.40 12.18 22.03
N LEU A 10 -3.14 12.05 21.64
CA LEU A 10 -2.34 13.15 21.06
C LEU A 10 -2.86 13.59 19.69
N VAL A 11 -3.42 12.67 18.89
CA VAL A 11 -4.08 13.02 17.62
C VAL A 11 -5.49 13.59 17.85
N SER A 12 -6.16 13.21 18.94
CA SER A 12 -7.51 13.70 19.28
C SER A 12 -7.52 15.09 19.95
N HIS A 13 -6.39 15.58 20.48
CA HIS A 13 -6.34 16.84 21.22
C HIS A 13 -6.06 18.08 20.35
N HIS A 14 -5.88 17.91 19.04
CA HIS A 14 -5.56 19.00 18.09
C HIS A 14 -6.75 19.47 17.23
N ASN A 15 -7.94 18.88 17.42
CA ASN A 15 -9.19 19.40 16.83
C ASN A 15 -10.16 19.75 17.95
N GLY A 16 -10.27 21.05 18.21
CA GLY A 16 -11.21 21.61 19.16
C GLY A 16 -12.66 21.30 18.78
N HIS A 17 -13.43 20.87 19.78
CA HIS A 17 -14.87 20.98 19.93
C HIS A 17 -15.74 21.00 18.65
N ARG A 18 -16.09 19.82 18.15
CA ARG A 18 -17.48 19.53 17.75
C ARG A 18 -17.88 18.14 18.23
N SER A 19 -18.98 18.11 18.96
CA SER A 19 -19.63 16.93 19.52
C SER A 19 -19.99 15.94 18.40
N PHE A 20 -19.41 14.74 18.43
CA PHE A 20 -19.90 13.60 17.66
C PHE A 20 -20.60 12.66 18.65
N GLY A 21 -21.92 12.82 18.75
CA GLY A 21 -22.80 11.79 19.30
C GLY A 21 -22.97 10.64 18.31
N ASP A 22 -23.05 9.44 18.86
CA ASP A 22 -23.55 8.20 18.25
C ASP A 22 -22.96 7.75 16.90
N ILE A 23 -21.88 6.98 16.99
CA ILE A 23 -21.53 5.95 16.00
C ILE A 23 -21.70 4.59 16.69
N ARG A 24 -22.95 4.20 16.91
CA ARG A 24 -23.36 2.81 17.14
C ARG A 24 -24.49 2.49 16.18
N ARG A 25 -24.12 2.02 14.98
CA ARG A 25 -24.85 1.12 14.07
C ARG A 25 -24.32 1.31 12.65
N VAL A 26 -23.23 0.63 12.31
CA VAL A 26 -22.97 0.23 10.92
C VAL A 26 -22.41 -1.18 10.96
N CYS A 27 -23.32 -2.15 11.03
CA CYS A 27 -23.11 -3.51 10.57
C CYS A 27 -24.44 -3.97 9.99
N VAL A 28 -24.35 -4.75 8.91
CA VAL A 28 -25.43 -5.45 8.18
C VAL A 28 -26.17 -4.61 7.14
N LEU A 29 -25.70 -4.70 5.88
CA LEU A 29 -26.55 -5.03 4.73
C LEU A 29 -25.68 -5.32 3.50
N CYS A 30 -25.22 -6.57 3.42
CA CYS A 30 -25.04 -7.25 2.15
C CYS A 30 -26.42 -7.81 1.81
N GLY A 31 -27.06 -7.26 0.77
CA GLY A 31 -28.40 -7.63 0.35
C GLY A 31 -28.53 -7.41 -1.14
N THR A 32 -28.48 -8.51 -1.88
CA THR A 32 -28.92 -8.64 -3.27
C THR A 32 -30.23 -7.88 -3.52
N CYS A 33 -30.23 -6.93 -4.46
CA CYS A 33 -31.47 -6.43 -5.05
C CYS A 33 -31.39 -6.57 -6.57
N SER A 34 -31.94 -7.68 -7.03
CA SER A 34 -32.35 -7.90 -8.41
C SER A 34 -33.75 -7.30 -8.58
N ARG A 35 -34.03 -6.69 -9.74
CA ARG A 35 -35.31 -6.15 -10.22
C ARG A 35 -35.83 -4.83 -9.62
N CYS A 36 -35.74 -3.78 -10.42
CA CYS A 36 -36.79 -2.81 -10.79
C CYS A 36 -36.12 -1.84 -11.79
N GLY A 37 -36.63 -1.50 -12.95
CA GLY A 37 -37.95 -1.62 -13.53
C GLY A 37 -38.00 -0.52 -14.60
N ASP A 38 -38.38 -0.88 -15.81
CA ASP A 38 -38.60 0.02 -16.93
C ASP A 38 -39.63 1.11 -16.59
N SER A 39 -39.34 2.36 -16.96
CA SER A 39 -40.30 3.35 -17.49
C SER A 39 -39.82 4.78 -17.24
N LEU A 40 -39.47 5.48 -18.32
CA LEU A 40 -39.70 6.92 -18.53
C LEU A 40 -39.18 7.24 -19.95
N ALA A 41 -39.96 6.96 -20.99
CA ALA A 41 -41.07 7.82 -21.48
C ALA A 41 -40.59 9.25 -21.82
N ALA A 42 -40.26 9.40 -23.10
CA ALA A 42 -40.62 10.52 -23.97
C ALA A 42 -40.82 11.90 -23.33
N SER A 43 -39.85 12.80 -23.53
CA SER A 43 -40.13 14.23 -23.62
C SER A 43 -39.69 14.76 -24.98
N LYS A 44 -40.66 14.73 -25.90
CA LYS A 44 -40.62 15.37 -27.21
C LYS A 44 -40.88 16.86 -26.96
N LYS A 45 -39.86 17.72 -27.00
CA LYS A 45 -40.06 19.18 -27.05
C LYS A 45 -39.76 19.68 -28.46
N LYS A 46 -40.85 19.76 -29.24
CA LYS A 46 -41.01 20.64 -30.40
C LYS A 46 -40.99 22.11 -29.94
N THR A 47 -40.83 23.02 -30.90
CA THR A 47 -40.89 24.50 -30.88
C THR A 47 -39.57 25.19 -30.54
N GLY A 48 -39.06 26.16 -31.31
CA GLY A 48 -39.72 26.97 -32.33
C GLY A 48 -38.78 27.50 -33.41
N THR A 49 -39.37 27.56 -34.61
CA THR A 49 -38.90 28.22 -35.83
C THR A 49 -39.46 29.64 -35.84
N ALA A 50 -38.59 30.64 -35.90
CA ALA A 50 -38.81 32.03 -36.35
C ALA A 50 -37.49 32.77 -36.03
N GLY A 51 -36.78 33.45 -36.93
CA GLY A 51 -37.11 34.03 -38.21
C GLY A 51 -36.41 35.39 -38.30
N ARG A 52 -35.93 35.78 -39.49
CA ARG A 52 -35.38 37.11 -39.88
C ARG A 52 -34.02 37.47 -39.26
N GLN A 53 -33.08 38.15 -39.91
CA GLN A 53 -32.98 39.00 -41.11
C GLN A 53 -31.51 38.88 -41.60
N ALA A 54 -31.21 38.64 -42.87
CA ALA A 54 -31.06 39.65 -43.92
C ALA A 54 -30.09 40.80 -43.57
N SER A 55 -28.81 40.63 -43.94
CA SER A 55 -27.85 41.68 -44.32
C SER A 55 -26.89 40.99 -45.30
N SER A 56 -27.11 41.05 -46.62
CA SER A 56 -26.83 42.17 -47.53
C SER A 56 -25.49 42.87 -47.28
N GLU A 57 -24.68 42.83 -48.34
CA GLU A 57 -23.62 43.78 -48.71
C GLU A 57 -22.32 43.81 -47.90
N ALA A 58 -21.31 43.10 -48.41
CA ALA A 58 -20.16 43.75 -49.03
C ALA A 58 -19.27 42.69 -49.71
N ALA A 59 -19.65 42.29 -50.93
CA ALA A 59 -18.72 41.63 -51.84
C ALA A 59 -17.71 42.68 -52.32
N LYS A 60 -16.63 42.84 -51.55
CA LYS A 60 -15.45 43.57 -52.01
C LYS A 60 -14.71 42.65 -52.97
N VAL A 61 -14.85 42.94 -54.25
CA VAL A 61 -13.99 42.43 -55.33
C VAL A 61 -12.55 42.74 -54.94
N ILE A 62 -11.82 41.71 -54.52
CA ILE A 62 -10.38 41.77 -54.29
C ILE A 62 -9.73 41.22 -55.55
N ASP A 63 -8.98 42.10 -56.23
CA ASP A 63 -8.20 41.79 -57.41
C ASP A 63 -7.28 40.56 -57.18
N PRO A 64 -7.32 39.53 -58.04
CA PRO A 64 -6.48 38.34 -57.91
C PRO A 64 -5.03 38.54 -58.43
N ALA A 65 -4.53 39.77 -58.52
CA ALA A 65 -3.28 40.07 -59.24
C ALA A 65 -2.05 40.41 -58.36
N THR A 66 -2.17 40.42 -57.03
CA THR A 66 -1.04 40.76 -56.15
C THR A 66 -1.05 39.93 -54.88
N LEU A 67 -0.40 38.75 -54.91
CA LEU A 67 0.25 38.11 -53.74
C LEU A 67 0.95 36.79 -54.17
N PRO A 68 2.21 36.84 -54.63
CA PRO A 68 2.99 35.63 -54.88
C PRO A 68 3.98 35.41 -53.73
N GLU A 69 3.53 34.93 -52.56
CA GLU A 69 4.45 34.37 -51.54
C GLU A 69 3.77 33.61 -50.38
N GLY A 70 2.50 33.89 -50.08
CA GLY A 70 1.79 33.28 -48.94
C GLY A 70 1.34 31.82 -49.14
N ARG A 71 1.05 31.40 -50.38
CA ARG A 71 0.49 30.07 -50.66
C ARG A 71 1.52 28.94 -50.55
N ARG A 72 2.78 29.23 -50.88
CA ARG A 72 3.90 28.28 -50.69
C ARG A 72 4.16 27.91 -49.23
N ARG A 73 3.84 28.78 -48.26
CA ARG A 73 4.00 28.47 -46.84
C ARG A 73 2.94 27.52 -46.31
N VAL A 74 1.72 27.57 -46.84
CA VAL A 74 0.64 26.67 -46.39
C VAL A 74 0.91 25.26 -46.92
N ASP A 75 1.34 25.15 -48.18
CA ASP A 75 1.70 23.86 -48.78
C ASP A 75 2.99 23.29 -48.16
N ALA A 76 3.99 24.13 -47.85
CA ALA A 76 5.20 23.69 -47.16
C ALA A 76 4.97 23.31 -45.68
N MET A 77 4.03 23.95 -44.97
CA MET A 77 3.66 23.51 -43.62
C MET A 77 2.80 22.25 -43.62
N ALA A 78 2.00 22.02 -44.67
CA ALA A 78 1.30 20.75 -44.87
C ALA A 78 2.29 19.62 -45.17
N GLU A 79 3.27 19.82 -46.06
CA GLU A 79 4.34 18.83 -46.32
C GLU A 79 5.23 18.60 -45.10
N LEU A 80 5.52 19.63 -44.28
CA LEU A 80 6.28 19.44 -43.04
C LEU A 80 5.49 18.66 -41.99
N ALA A 81 4.17 18.88 -41.90
CA ALA A 81 3.29 18.14 -41.00
C ALA A 81 3.10 16.68 -41.46
N GLU A 82 3.09 16.43 -42.77
CA GLU A 82 3.03 15.08 -43.33
C GLU A 82 4.36 14.33 -43.18
N ALA A 83 5.50 15.03 -43.31
CA ALA A 83 6.82 14.48 -43.01
C ALA A 83 7.04 14.22 -41.51
N GLU A 84 6.53 15.07 -40.60
CA GLU A 84 6.52 14.78 -39.16
C GLU A 84 5.58 13.61 -38.80
N ALA A 85 4.50 13.40 -39.56
CA ALA A 85 3.63 12.24 -39.39
C ALA A 85 4.29 10.93 -39.85
N GLU A 86 5.12 10.97 -40.91
CA GLU A 86 5.81 9.79 -41.45
C GLU A 86 7.06 9.39 -40.64
N TRP A 87 7.73 10.36 -40.00
CA TRP A 87 8.84 10.12 -39.07
C TRP A 87 8.39 10.08 -37.59
N GLY A 88 7.10 10.28 -37.32
CA GLY A 88 6.51 10.42 -35.99
C GLY A 88 6.43 9.13 -35.17
N ALA A 89 6.60 7.96 -35.79
CA ALA A 89 6.84 6.70 -35.09
C ALA A 89 8.30 6.62 -34.63
N SER A 90 8.73 7.58 -33.80
CA SER A 90 10.09 7.60 -33.28
C SER A 90 10.41 6.23 -32.63
N PRO A 91 11.60 5.67 -32.85
CA PRO A 91 12.00 4.36 -32.31
C PRO A 91 11.87 4.27 -30.78
N VAL A 92 11.75 5.42 -30.11
CA VAL A 92 11.49 5.56 -28.67
C VAL A 92 10.14 4.97 -28.25
N GLN A 93 9.12 4.96 -29.12
CA GLN A 93 7.80 4.43 -28.78
C GLN A 93 7.76 2.89 -28.68
N LEU A 94 8.52 2.17 -29.52
CA LEU A 94 8.57 0.69 -29.48
C LEU A 94 9.53 0.15 -28.42
N VAL A 95 10.61 0.87 -28.10
CA VAL A 95 11.59 0.42 -27.10
C VAL A 95 10.96 0.31 -25.70
N ARG A 96 10.00 1.18 -25.38
CA ARG A 96 9.39 1.28 -24.05
C ARG A 96 8.61 0.03 -23.61
N PRO A 97 7.63 -0.51 -24.37
CA PRO A 97 6.90 -1.71 -23.98
C PRO A 97 7.80 -2.94 -23.92
N LEU A 98 8.80 -3.04 -24.81
CA LEU A 98 9.72 -4.18 -24.85
C LEU A 98 10.63 -4.20 -23.62
N VAL A 99 11.20 -3.04 -23.24
CA VAL A 99 12.00 -2.92 -22.01
C VAL A 99 11.16 -3.23 -20.78
N LEU A 100 9.91 -2.74 -20.72
CA LEU A 100 9.01 -3.04 -19.61
C LEU A 100 8.71 -4.54 -19.53
N ALA A 101 8.43 -5.20 -20.66
CA ALA A 101 8.15 -6.65 -20.69
C ALA A 101 9.35 -7.49 -20.26
N VAL A 102 10.54 -7.19 -20.79
CA VAL A 102 11.76 -7.95 -20.50
C VAL A 102 12.20 -7.76 -19.05
N CYS A 103 12.01 -6.58 -18.46
CA CYS A 103 12.41 -6.33 -17.07
C CYS A 103 11.32 -6.70 -16.05
N ALA A 104 10.06 -6.37 -16.31
CA ALA A 104 8.98 -6.53 -15.33
C ALA A 104 8.54 -7.98 -15.19
N ALA A 105 8.42 -8.73 -16.30
CA ALA A 105 7.87 -10.09 -16.24
C ALA A 105 8.76 -11.06 -15.42
N PRO A 106 10.10 -11.11 -15.59
CA PRO A 106 10.94 -11.98 -14.78
C PRO A 106 10.96 -11.58 -13.30
N VAL A 107 11.00 -10.27 -13.00
CA VAL A 107 11.00 -9.76 -11.62
C VAL A 107 9.68 -10.08 -10.94
N ALA A 108 8.54 -9.88 -11.62
CA ALA A 108 7.23 -10.22 -11.09
C ALA A 108 7.05 -11.73 -10.89
N GLY A 109 7.53 -12.56 -11.83
CA GLY A 109 7.52 -14.01 -11.72
C GLY A 109 8.37 -14.49 -10.53
N ALA A 110 9.60 -13.97 -10.40
CA ALA A 110 10.47 -14.26 -9.27
C ALA A 110 9.87 -13.82 -7.94
N ALA A 111 9.24 -12.64 -7.89
CA ALA A 111 8.54 -12.14 -6.70
C ALA A 111 7.37 -13.06 -6.32
N ALA A 112 6.54 -13.47 -7.28
CA ALA A 112 5.41 -14.36 -7.05
C ALA A 112 5.87 -15.71 -6.47
N LEU A 113 6.91 -16.31 -7.06
CA LEU A 113 7.50 -17.55 -6.56
C LEU A 113 8.07 -17.39 -5.15
N ALA A 114 8.77 -16.28 -4.87
CA ALA A 114 9.31 -15.99 -3.55
C ALA A 114 8.21 -15.82 -2.48
N HIS A 115 7.10 -15.16 -2.82
CA HIS A 115 5.94 -15.04 -1.92
C HIS A 115 5.23 -16.37 -1.68
N CYS A 116 5.04 -17.20 -2.72
CA CYS A 116 4.49 -18.54 -2.58
C CYS A 116 5.37 -19.43 -1.69
N ALA A 117 6.69 -19.39 -1.90
CA ALA A 117 7.65 -20.11 -1.07
C ALA A 117 7.62 -19.63 0.39
N LEU A 118 7.56 -18.30 0.61
CA LEU A 118 7.43 -17.71 1.94
C LEU A 118 6.14 -18.15 2.62
N LEU A 119 5.00 -18.14 1.92
CA LEU A 119 3.71 -18.61 2.43
C LEU A 119 3.77 -20.07 2.85
N ALA A 120 4.30 -20.95 2.00
CA ALA A 120 4.46 -22.37 2.32
C ALA A 120 5.32 -22.57 3.59
N ALA A 121 6.42 -21.83 3.72
CA ALA A 121 7.30 -21.89 4.88
C ALA A 121 6.63 -21.34 6.17
N LEU A 122 5.84 -20.26 6.05
CA LEU A 122 5.14 -19.64 7.18
C LEU A 122 3.97 -20.49 7.66
N LEU A 123 3.16 -21.06 6.74
CA LEU A 123 2.01 -21.90 7.07
C LEU A 123 2.43 -23.12 7.88
N LYS A 124 3.58 -23.73 7.55
CA LYS A 124 4.14 -24.87 8.31
C LYS A 124 4.54 -24.52 9.75
N ARG A 125 4.69 -23.23 10.10
CA ARG A 125 5.29 -22.78 11.36
C ARG A 125 4.41 -21.84 12.21
N SER A 126 3.16 -21.59 11.82
CA SER A 126 2.37 -20.41 12.23
C SER A 126 1.85 -20.35 13.68
N THR A 127 2.61 -20.80 14.69
CA THR A 127 2.23 -20.60 16.10
C THR A 127 2.55 -19.19 16.62
N ASN A 128 3.35 -18.42 15.88
CA ASN A 128 3.79 -17.08 16.29
C ASN A 128 2.93 -16.00 15.65
N GLY A 129 2.62 -15.00 16.45
CA GLY A 129 1.86 -13.85 16.05
C GLY A 129 2.41 -13.09 14.83
N LEU A 130 3.71 -12.78 14.85
CA LEU A 130 4.40 -12.11 13.74
C LEU A 130 4.25 -12.87 12.41
N PHE A 131 4.28 -14.21 12.44
CA PHE A 131 4.14 -15.02 11.23
C PHE A 131 2.75 -14.89 10.62
N TYR A 132 1.70 -14.72 11.43
CA TYR A 132 0.37 -14.44 10.91
C TYR A 132 0.33 -13.11 10.16
N ILE A 133 0.96 -12.05 10.68
CA ILE A 133 1.02 -10.74 9.99
C ILE A 133 1.80 -10.85 8.67
N LEU A 134 2.90 -11.62 8.65
CA LEU A 134 3.69 -11.87 7.44
C LEU A 134 2.93 -12.67 6.38
N ILE A 135 2.10 -13.64 6.79
CA ILE A 135 1.21 -14.36 5.86
C ILE A 135 0.25 -13.37 5.18
N GLN A 136 -0.35 -12.47 5.97
CA GLN A 136 -1.30 -11.47 5.45
C GLN A 136 -0.59 -10.48 4.50
N LEU A 137 0.64 -10.08 4.82
CA LEU A 137 1.46 -9.25 3.94
C LEU A 137 1.78 -9.97 2.62
N ALA A 138 2.15 -11.25 2.67
CA ALA A 138 2.41 -12.03 1.46
C ALA A 138 1.14 -12.22 0.60
N ILE A 139 -0.04 -12.35 1.21
CA ILE A 139 -1.31 -12.40 0.48
C ILE A 139 -1.59 -11.04 -0.19
N ALA A 140 -1.42 -9.93 0.52
CA ALA A 140 -1.59 -8.60 -0.05
C ALA A 140 -0.62 -8.33 -1.22
N ASP A 141 0.64 -8.74 -1.08
CA ASP A 141 1.64 -8.59 -2.16
C ASP A 141 1.34 -9.52 -3.35
N LEU A 142 0.84 -10.74 -3.15
CA LEU A 142 0.38 -11.60 -4.25
C LEU A 142 -0.85 -11.03 -4.96
N LEU A 143 -1.82 -10.50 -4.21
CA LEU A 143 -2.97 -9.80 -4.78
C LEU A 143 -2.51 -8.62 -5.61
N LEU A 144 -1.55 -7.84 -5.11
CA LEU A 144 -0.95 -6.74 -5.84
C LEU A 144 -0.28 -7.21 -7.13
N LEU A 145 0.59 -8.23 -7.07
CA LEU A 145 1.29 -8.76 -8.25
C LEU A 145 0.28 -9.21 -9.33
N GLY A 146 -0.75 -9.97 -8.95
CA GLY A 146 -1.74 -10.51 -9.86
C GLY A 146 -2.69 -9.45 -10.43
N THR A 147 -3.17 -8.54 -9.60
CA THR A 147 -4.19 -7.55 -10.00
C THR A 147 -3.60 -6.36 -10.72
N THR A 148 -2.33 -6.02 -10.49
CA THR A 148 -1.73 -4.79 -11.06
C THR A 148 -0.79 -5.08 -12.20
N ILE A 149 0.20 -5.93 -12.00
CA ILE A 149 1.31 -6.05 -12.94
C ILE A 149 0.86 -6.71 -14.23
N ALA A 150 0.09 -7.81 -14.13
CA ALA A 150 -0.33 -8.54 -15.32
C ALA A 150 -1.23 -7.68 -16.24
N PRO A 151 -2.31 -7.03 -15.75
CA PRO A 151 -3.15 -6.20 -16.61
C PRO A 151 -2.44 -4.93 -17.09
N GLU A 152 -1.60 -4.33 -16.25
CA GLU A 152 -0.84 -3.12 -16.61
C GLU A 152 0.18 -3.43 -17.70
N LEU A 153 0.96 -4.51 -17.56
CA LEU A 153 1.94 -4.94 -18.55
C LEU A 153 1.26 -5.29 -19.87
N TRP A 154 0.13 -5.99 -19.82
CA TRP A 154 -0.66 -6.30 -21.01
C TRP A 154 -1.19 -5.03 -21.68
N SER A 155 -1.78 -4.11 -20.92
CA SER A 155 -2.33 -2.86 -21.44
C SER A 155 -1.23 -1.97 -22.05
N TYR A 156 -0.03 -1.95 -21.47
CA TYR A 156 1.11 -1.24 -22.04
C TYR A 156 1.58 -1.88 -23.36
N ASN A 157 1.65 -3.21 -23.42
CA ASN A 157 2.07 -3.92 -24.63
C ASN A 157 1.04 -3.79 -25.76
N ALA A 158 -0.25 -3.84 -25.43
CA ALA A 158 -1.34 -3.67 -26.40
C ALA A 158 -1.56 -2.21 -26.82
N GLY A 159 -0.99 -1.23 -26.09
CA GLY A 159 -1.28 0.19 -26.28
C GLY A 159 -2.71 0.60 -25.93
N THR A 160 -3.53 -0.32 -25.41
CA THR A 160 -4.94 -0.09 -25.10
C THR A 160 -5.46 -1.07 -24.05
N TRP A 161 -6.50 -0.67 -23.31
CA TRP A 161 -7.18 -1.48 -22.31
C TRP A 161 -8.21 -2.42 -22.94
N GLN A 162 -7.87 -3.71 -23.03
CA GLN A 162 -8.72 -4.72 -23.69
C GLN A 162 -9.68 -5.48 -22.74
N PHE A 163 -9.51 -5.36 -21.43
CA PHE A 163 -10.23 -6.19 -20.45
C PHE A 163 -11.66 -5.70 -20.13
N GLY A 164 -12.12 -4.64 -20.80
CA GLY A 164 -13.42 -4.03 -20.58
C GLY A 164 -13.52 -3.25 -19.26
N ARG A 165 -14.70 -2.66 -19.04
CA ARG A 165 -14.95 -1.72 -17.93
C ARG A 165 -14.88 -2.38 -16.55
N SER A 166 -15.44 -3.57 -16.39
CA SER A 166 -15.45 -4.30 -15.11
C SER A 166 -14.03 -4.62 -14.63
N ALA A 167 -13.15 -5.05 -15.53
CA ALA A 167 -11.76 -5.31 -15.19
C ALA A 167 -11.00 -4.02 -14.89
N CYS A 168 -11.30 -2.89 -15.55
CA CYS A 168 -10.68 -1.61 -15.22
C CYS A 168 -11.02 -1.18 -13.78
N ILE A 169 -12.29 -1.30 -13.39
CA ILE A 169 -12.76 -1.04 -12.03
C ILE A 169 -12.05 -1.95 -11.03
N ALA A 170 -11.98 -3.26 -11.32
CA ALA A 170 -11.28 -4.21 -10.46
C ALA A 170 -9.78 -3.91 -10.35
N TYR A 171 -9.11 -3.64 -11.47
CA TYR A 171 -7.68 -3.30 -11.53
C TYR A 171 -7.36 -2.09 -10.65
N ARG A 172 -8.07 -0.97 -10.84
CA ARG A 172 -7.84 0.27 -10.08
C ARG A 172 -8.14 0.10 -8.60
N GLY A 173 -9.31 -0.43 -8.27
CA GLY A 173 -9.73 -0.61 -6.88
C GLY A 173 -8.86 -1.62 -6.12
N LEU A 174 -8.50 -2.75 -6.74
CA LEU A 174 -7.63 -3.76 -6.10
C LEU A 174 -6.18 -3.29 -5.99
N ASN A 175 -5.69 -2.47 -6.92
CA ASN A 175 -4.38 -1.83 -6.79
C ASN A 175 -4.31 -0.98 -5.51
N VAL A 176 -5.25 -0.06 -5.33
CA VAL A 176 -5.28 0.80 -4.15
C VAL A 176 -5.50 -0.02 -2.88
N PHE A 177 -6.42 -0.98 -2.91
CA PHE A 177 -6.65 -1.89 -1.79
C PHE A 177 -5.38 -2.65 -1.37
N ALA A 178 -4.68 -3.30 -2.30
CA ALA A 178 -3.53 -4.13 -2.00
C ALA A 178 -2.31 -3.30 -1.60
N THR A 179 -2.07 -2.15 -2.25
CA THR A 179 -0.99 -1.23 -1.85
C THR A 179 -1.21 -0.66 -0.46
N THR A 180 -2.42 -0.21 -0.14
CA THR A 180 -2.79 0.27 1.20
C THR A 180 -2.67 -0.85 2.23
N ALA A 181 -3.19 -2.05 1.95
CA ALA A 181 -3.09 -3.18 2.88
C ALA A 181 -1.63 -3.53 3.19
N SER A 182 -0.80 -3.63 2.15
CA SER A 182 0.62 -3.93 2.28
C SER A 182 1.35 -2.88 3.16
N LEU A 183 1.09 -1.60 2.92
CA LEU A 183 1.65 -0.48 3.68
C LEU A 183 1.28 -0.51 5.17
N TYR A 184 -0.01 -0.67 5.48
CA TYR A 184 -0.48 -0.72 6.85
C TYR A 184 -0.08 -2.02 7.56
N LEU A 185 0.10 -3.13 6.84
CA LEU A 185 0.65 -4.37 7.39
C LEU A 185 2.14 -4.24 7.73
N ILE A 186 2.95 -3.56 6.90
CA ILE A 186 4.36 -3.23 7.24
C ILE A 186 4.41 -2.38 8.52
N THR A 187 3.53 -1.38 8.60
CA THR A 187 3.41 -0.54 9.81
C THR A 187 3.02 -1.39 11.02
N THR A 188 2.08 -2.32 10.86
CA THR A 188 1.65 -3.23 11.93
C THR A 188 2.77 -4.18 12.37
N ILE A 189 3.59 -4.68 11.45
CA ILE A 189 4.79 -5.47 11.77
C ILE A 189 5.76 -4.66 12.63
N ALA A 190 6.03 -3.41 12.27
CA ALA A 190 6.93 -2.54 13.03
C ALA A 190 6.42 -2.28 14.45
N LEU A 191 5.14 -1.93 14.59
CA LEU A 191 4.52 -1.70 15.90
C LEU A 191 4.47 -2.98 16.73
N HIS A 192 4.14 -4.12 16.12
CA HIS A 192 4.12 -5.41 16.81
C HIS A 192 5.50 -5.85 17.30
N SER A 193 6.54 -5.71 16.47
CA SER A 193 7.93 -5.99 16.85
C SER A 193 8.39 -5.07 17.99
N LEU A 194 8.04 -3.79 17.93
CA LEU A 194 8.38 -2.82 18.97
C LEU A 194 7.66 -3.10 20.30
N ALA A 195 6.37 -3.44 20.24
CA ALA A 195 5.58 -3.82 21.40
C ALA A 195 6.13 -5.09 22.06
N THR A 196 6.44 -6.11 21.26
CA THR A 196 7.02 -7.38 21.74
C THR A 196 8.36 -7.15 22.43
N ALA A 197 9.27 -6.39 21.80
CA ALA A 197 10.56 -6.05 22.40
C ALA A 197 10.42 -5.24 23.71
N SER A 198 9.40 -4.38 23.81
CA SER A 198 9.16 -3.57 25.01
C SER A 198 8.54 -4.39 26.15
N LEU A 199 7.73 -5.40 25.84
CA LEU A 199 7.22 -6.34 26.84
C LEU A 199 8.34 -7.21 27.41
N GLU A 200 9.20 -7.76 26.55
CA GLU A 200 10.35 -8.55 26.99
C GLU A 200 11.30 -7.75 27.88
N GLU A 201 11.60 -6.50 27.52
CA GLU A 201 12.45 -5.64 28.35
C GLU A 201 11.81 -5.37 29.73
N LYS A 202 10.49 -5.19 29.78
CA LYS A 202 9.77 -4.99 31.04
C LYS A 202 9.79 -6.25 31.90
N GLU A 203 9.67 -7.42 31.30
CA GLU A 203 9.75 -8.70 32.00
C GLU A 203 11.16 -8.93 32.55
N ALA A 204 12.20 -8.67 31.76
CA ALA A 204 13.60 -8.77 32.17
C ALA A 204 13.93 -7.86 33.37
N ARG A 205 13.48 -6.59 33.33
CA ARG A 205 13.64 -5.64 34.45
C ARG A 205 12.91 -6.10 35.72
N LYS A 206 11.74 -6.71 35.56
CA LYS A 206 10.95 -7.24 36.68
C LYS A 206 11.58 -8.50 37.28
N SER A 207 12.19 -9.36 36.47
CA SER A 207 12.91 -10.54 36.96
C SER A 207 14.24 -10.19 37.62
N SER A 208 14.95 -9.16 37.14
CA SER A 208 16.21 -8.73 37.75
C SER A 208 15.98 -8.09 39.12
N GLY A 209 14.97 -7.23 39.27
CA GLY A 209 14.69 -6.55 40.54
C GLY A 209 14.25 -7.46 41.68
N LYS A 210 13.66 -8.64 41.38
CA LYS A 210 13.26 -9.60 42.41
C LYS A 210 14.41 -10.38 43.07
N ARG A 211 15.58 -10.43 42.43
CA ARG A 211 16.73 -11.16 42.99
C ARG A 211 17.45 -10.36 44.08
N ASP A 212 17.45 -9.03 43.98
CA ASP A 212 18.01 -8.16 45.01
C ASP A 212 17.21 -8.23 46.31
N ASP A 213 15.88 -8.17 46.24
CA ASP A 213 15.03 -8.14 47.44
C ASP A 213 15.00 -9.48 48.23
N LEU A 214 15.41 -10.60 47.61
CA LEU A 214 15.36 -11.92 48.27
C LEU A 214 16.67 -12.28 49.01
N ASP A 215 17.82 -11.73 48.59
CA ASP A 215 19.08 -12.00 49.30
C ASP A 215 19.16 -11.25 50.65
N GLU A 216 18.53 -10.08 50.79
CA GLU A 216 18.55 -9.36 52.08
C GLU A 216 17.60 -9.95 53.15
N ASP A 217 16.47 -10.54 52.74
CA ASP A 217 15.51 -11.13 53.69
C ASP A 217 15.90 -12.55 54.15
N ASP A 218 16.61 -13.32 53.33
CA ASP A 218 17.12 -14.65 53.72
C ASP A 218 18.33 -14.55 54.68
N GLU A 219 19.11 -13.46 54.62
CA GLU A 219 20.20 -13.24 55.59
C GLU A 219 19.68 -12.90 57.00
N ILE A 220 18.54 -12.21 57.11
CA ILE A 220 17.91 -11.90 58.41
C ILE A 220 17.18 -13.13 58.98
N ARG A 221 16.63 -14.01 58.13
CA ARG A 221 15.84 -15.18 58.57
C ARG A 221 16.66 -16.43 58.89
N SER A 222 17.92 -16.50 58.44
CA SER A 222 18.85 -17.61 58.75
C SER A 222 19.39 -17.59 60.20
N SER A 223 19.22 -16.49 60.94
CA SER A 223 19.84 -16.33 62.26
C SER A 223 18.99 -16.78 63.46
N ARG A 224 17.69 -17.13 63.30
CA ARG A 224 16.83 -17.57 64.41
C ARG A 224 15.80 -18.61 63.97
N HIS A 225 15.82 -19.77 64.65
CA HIS A 225 14.89 -20.91 64.62
C HIS A 225 15.41 -22.23 64.04
N SER A 226 16.47 -22.70 64.70
CA SER A 226 16.55 -24.09 65.15
C SER A 226 15.28 -24.50 65.92
N LEU A 227 14.75 -25.68 65.56
CA LEU A 227 13.91 -26.57 66.36
C LEU A 227 12.66 -25.97 67.06
N VAL A 228 11.49 -26.06 66.41
CA VAL A 228 10.25 -26.52 67.09
C VAL A 228 9.38 -27.29 66.09
N THR A 229 9.31 -28.59 66.31
CA THR A 229 8.24 -29.50 65.90
C THR A 229 6.90 -29.02 66.44
N SER A 230 5.95 -28.73 65.54
CA SER A 230 4.55 -28.57 65.91
C SER A 230 3.67 -29.36 64.94
N ASP A 231 3.41 -30.60 65.33
CA ASP A 231 2.32 -31.42 64.80
C ASP A 231 1.00 -30.68 65.03
N THR A 232 0.54 -29.93 64.04
CA THR A 232 -0.81 -29.34 64.06
C THR A 232 -1.42 -29.41 62.67
N SER A 233 -2.47 -30.23 62.59
CA SER A 233 -3.49 -30.34 61.55
C SER A 233 -3.64 -29.06 60.71
N THR A 234 -3.14 -29.11 59.48
CA THR A 234 -2.92 -27.93 58.63
C THR A 234 -4.21 -27.43 57.96
N PRO A 235 -4.42 -26.10 57.90
CA PRO A 235 -5.55 -25.45 57.21
C PRO A 235 -5.38 -25.56 55.68
N PRO A 236 -6.47 -25.43 54.90
CA PRO A 236 -6.45 -25.70 53.47
C PRO A 236 -5.45 -24.79 52.76
N ARG A 237 -4.44 -25.43 52.16
CA ARG A 237 -3.44 -24.88 51.25
C ARG A 237 -4.18 -24.07 50.17
N THR A 238 -4.29 -22.75 50.33
CA THR A 238 -4.82 -21.89 49.27
C THR A 238 -3.78 -21.88 48.16
N MET A 239 -3.98 -22.78 47.19
CA MET A 239 -3.25 -22.81 45.94
C MET A 239 -3.50 -21.46 45.27
N ASN A 240 -2.56 -20.54 45.46
CA ASN A 240 -2.58 -19.25 44.81
C ASN A 240 -2.34 -19.54 43.32
N VAL A 241 -3.41 -19.78 42.58
CA VAL A 241 -3.38 -19.99 41.14
C VAL A 241 -2.81 -18.70 40.57
N ASP A 242 -1.54 -18.75 40.22
CA ASP A 242 -0.81 -17.61 39.73
C ASP A 242 -1.30 -17.34 38.29
N TYR A 243 -2.44 -16.65 38.18
CA TYR A 243 -3.03 -16.18 36.92
C TYR A 243 -2.09 -15.24 36.16
N ARG A 244 -0.87 -14.98 36.65
CA ARG A 244 0.18 -14.25 35.93
C ARG A 244 0.84 -15.01 34.78
N LEU A 245 0.57 -16.32 34.65
CA LEU A 245 0.92 -17.11 33.45
C LEU A 245 -0.10 -16.96 32.31
N THR A 246 -1.07 -16.04 32.42
CA THR A 246 -2.01 -15.74 31.33
C THR A 246 -1.27 -15.21 30.11
N ASN A 247 -1.04 -16.10 29.14
CA ASN A 247 -0.84 -15.83 27.71
C ASN A 247 -0.26 -14.44 27.40
N THR A 248 1.07 -14.31 27.42
CA THR A 248 1.81 -13.15 26.88
C THR A 248 1.65 -13.00 25.36
N LYS A 249 0.83 -13.83 24.72
CA LYS A 249 0.49 -13.75 23.30
C LYS A 249 -0.41 -12.54 23.06
N ILE A 250 0.20 -11.48 22.53
CA ILE A 250 -0.52 -10.32 21.99
C ILE A 250 -1.53 -10.82 20.94
N ARG A 251 -2.81 -10.48 21.09
CA ARG A 251 -3.85 -10.84 20.11
C ARG A 251 -3.65 -10.02 18.84
N ILE A 252 -3.37 -10.69 17.73
CA ILE A 252 -2.99 -10.03 16.45
C ILE A 252 -4.13 -10.02 15.44
N ALA A 253 -5.15 -10.87 15.62
CA ALA A 253 -6.31 -10.88 14.75
C ALA A 253 -7.01 -9.49 14.67
N PRO A 254 -7.22 -8.74 15.78
CA PRO A 254 -7.88 -7.44 15.72
C PRO A 254 -7.16 -6.38 14.87
N PRO A 255 -5.84 -6.09 15.04
CA PRO A 255 -5.17 -5.09 14.22
C PRO A 255 -5.10 -5.51 12.74
N VAL A 256 -4.92 -6.80 12.45
CA VAL A 256 -4.92 -7.28 11.06
C VAL A 256 -6.29 -7.09 10.40
N LEU A 257 -7.37 -7.47 11.08
CA LEU A 257 -8.73 -7.27 10.56
C LEU A 257 -9.03 -5.79 10.32
N PHE A 258 -8.62 -4.94 11.26
CA PHE A 258 -8.75 -3.49 11.12
C PHE A 258 -8.03 -2.97 9.88
N VAL A 259 -6.80 -3.43 9.60
CA VAL A 259 -6.06 -3.04 8.39
C VAL A 259 -6.83 -3.44 7.12
N TRP A 260 -7.35 -4.66 7.03
CA TRP A 260 -8.14 -5.07 5.86
C TRP A 260 -9.40 -4.24 5.64
N VAL A 261 -10.14 -3.93 6.71
CA VAL A 261 -11.33 -3.08 6.65
C VAL A 261 -10.97 -1.65 6.25
N LEU A 262 -9.87 -1.11 6.80
CA LEU A 262 -9.37 0.22 6.45
C LEU A 262 -8.97 0.28 4.97
N SER A 263 -8.23 -0.71 4.48
CA SER A 263 -7.84 -0.80 3.06
C SER A 263 -9.05 -0.93 2.14
N ALA A 264 -10.04 -1.73 2.51
CA ALA A 264 -11.29 -1.86 1.74
C ALA A 264 -12.08 -0.54 1.71
N SER A 265 -12.07 0.22 2.81
CA SER A 265 -12.77 1.50 2.89
C SER A 265 -12.08 2.57 2.05
N LEU A 266 -10.74 2.62 2.06
CA LEU A 266 -9.95 3.59 1.31
C LEU A 266 -9.94 3.32 -0.20
N SER A 267 -10.22 2.09 -0.65
CA SER A 267 -10.29 1.77 -2.08
C SER A 267 -11.66 2.01 -2.72
N VAL A 268 -12.72 2.25 -1.93
CA VAL A 268 -14.07 2.50 -2.45
C VAL A 268 -14.12 3.62 -3.51
N PRO A 269 -13.47 4.79 -3.32
CA PRO A 269 -13.50 5.86 -4.31
C PRO A 269 -12.94 5.39 -5.67
N ASP A 270 -11.83 4.64 -5.68
CA ASP A 270 -11.26 4.11 -6.90
C ASP A 270 -12.16 3.07 -7.58
N PHE A 271 -12.86 2.23 -6.81
CA PHE A 271 -13.86 1.32 -7.39
C PHE A 271 -15.02 2.07 -8.06
N VAL A 272 -15.52 3.14 -7.44
CA VAL A 272 -16.70 3.88 -7.93
C VAL A 272 -16.34 4.80 -9.10
N LEU A 273 -15.17 5.45 -9.05
CA LEU A 273 -14.77 6.46 -10.04
C LEU A 273 -14.04 5.89 -11.25
N SER A 274 -13.66 4.61 -11.24
CA SER A 274 -12.96 4.01 -12.38
C SER A 274 -13.89 3.78 -13.58
N THR A 275 -13.43 4.18 -14.76
CA THR A 275 -14.13 3.95 -16.01
C THR A 275 -13.16 3.69 -17.15
N THR A 276 -13.69 3.19 -18.25
CA THR A 276 -12.99 3.15 -19.53
C THR A 276 -13.42 4.35 -20.36
N VAL A 277 -12.46 5.09 -20.90
CA VAL A 277 -12.70 6.18 -21.86
C VAL A 277 -12.20 5.74 -23.22
N HIS A 278 -13.04 5.89 -24.24
CA HIS A 278 -12.65 5.68 -25.63
C HIS A 278 -12.00 6.97 -26.13
N LEU A 279 -10.69 6.90 -26.40
CA LEU A 279 -9.98 7.92 -27.14
C LEU A 279 -10.18 7.66 -28.65
N ASP A 280 -9.98 8.67 -29.50
CA ASP A 280 -10.14 8.58 -30.95
C ASP A 280 -9.42 7.34 -31.52
N HIS A 281 -10.02 6.70 -32.53
CA HIS A 281 -9.45 5.55 -33.26
C HIS A 281 -9.15 4.29 -32.42
N ASN A 282 -10.17 3.73 -31.74
CA ASN A 282 -10.15 2.40 -31.08
C ASN A 282 -9.25 2.25 -29.83
N VAL A 283 -8.66 3.33 -29.31
CA VAL A 283 -7.85 3.25 -28.08
C VAL A 283 -8.75 3.44 -26.86
N VAL A 284 -8.97 2.36 -26.11
CA VAL A 284 -9.62 2.39 -24.80
C VAL A 284 -8.58 2.62 -23.70
N LEU A 285 -8.80 3.60 -22.84
CA LEU A 285 -7.96 3.88 -21.67
C LEU A 285 -8.72 3.59 -20.38
N CYS A 286 -8.08 2.91 -19.43
CA CYS A 286 -8.61 2.74 -18.09
C CYS A 286 -8.20 3.93 -17.22
N THR A 287 -9.15 4.83 -16.94
CA THR A 287 -8.91 6.09 -16.22
C THR A 287 -9.95 6.32 -15.13
N LEU A 288 -9.73 7.33 -14.30
CA LEU A 288 -10.70 7.80 -13.31
C LEU A 288 -11.57 8.88 -13.96
N VAL A 289 -12.89 8.80 -13.76
CA VAL A 289 -13.84 9.83 -14.23
C VAL A 289 -13.48 11.15 -13.57
N ASP A 290 -13.27 12.18 -14.39
CA ASP A 290 -13.05 13.52 -13.89
C ASP A 290 -14.36 14.11 -13.41
N THR A 291 -14.43 14.43 -12.12
CA THR A 291 -15.54 15.16 -11.52
C THR A 291 -14.96 16.30 -10.71
N SER A 292 -15.70 17.40 -10.56
CA SER A 292 -15.28 18.55 -9.75
C SER A 292 -14.93 18.19 -8.29
N HIS A 293 -15.34 17.02 -7.80
CA HIS A 293 -15.00 16.49 -6.47
C HIS A 293 -13.69 15.70 -6.40
N ARG A 294 -13.01 15.47 -7.54
CA ARG A 294 -11.81 14.65 -7.68
C ARG A 294 -10.65 15.13 -6.80
N LEU A 295 -10.41 16.45 -6.76
CA LEU A 295 -9.33 17.04 -5.98
C LEU A 295 -9.44 16.75 -4.49
N ASN A 296 -10.65 16.86 -3.92
CA ASN A 296 -10.87 16.63 -2.50
C ASN A 296 -10.69 15.14 -2.14
N MET A 297 -11.23 14.24 -2.97
CA MET A 297 -11.08 12.80 -2.75
C MET A 297 -9.62 12.34 -2.86
N HIS A 298 -8.88 12.79 -3.88
CA HIS A 298 -7.46 12.43 -4.01
C HIS A 298 -6.59 13.06 -2.93
N SER A 299 -6.93 14.26 -2.45
CA SER A 299 -6.23 14.87 -1.31
C SER A 299 -6.40 14.02 -0.05
N LEU A 300 -7.63 13.57 0.25
CA LEU A 300 -7.88 12.64 1.36
C LEU A 300 -7.14 11.32 1.16
N LEU A 301 -7.20 10.73 -0.03
CA LEU A 301 -6.49 9.49 -0.35
C LEU A 301 -4.97 9.65 -0.16
N ALA A 302 -4.38 10.77 -0.59
CA ALA A 302 -2.97 11.07 -0.39
C ALA A 302 -2.63 11.20 1.10
N ILE A 303 -3.49 11.84 1.91
CA ILE A 303 -3.29 11.91 3.37
C ILE A 303 -3.24 10.52 3.99
N PHE A 304 -4.20 9.64 3.66
CA PHE A 304 -4.30 8.31 4.26
C PHE A 304 -3.33 7.27 3.69
N ASN A 305 -2.93 7.39 2.42
CA ASN A 305 -2.04 6.42 1.77
C ASN A 305 -0.57 6.86 1.72
N LEU A 306 -0.27 8.15 1.86
CA LEU A 306 1.11 8.66 1.79
C LEU A 306 1.53 9.26 3.13
N PHE A 307 0.90 10.35 3.55
CA PHE A 307 1.41 11.15 4.68
C PHE A 307 1.28 10.42 6.02
N LEU A 308 0.09 9.88 6.33
CA LEU A 308 -0.16 9.23 7.60
C LEU A 308 0.76 8.00 7.82
N PRO A 309 0.91 7.07 6.86
CA PRO A 309 1.81 5.93 7.03
C PRO A 309 3.28 6.33 7.12
N ILE A 310 3.74 7.34 6.37
CA ILE A 310 5.11 7.85 6.47
C ILE A 310 5.40 8.39 7.88
N ILE A 311 4.48 9.15 8.46
CA ILE A 311 4.63 9.68 9.82
C ILE A 311 4.69 8.52 10.84
N ILE A 312 3.80 7.54 10.73
CA ILE A 312 3.79 6.40 11.68
C ILE A 312 5.06 5.55 11.51
N MET A 313 5.47 5.23 10.29
CA MET A 313 6.66 4.42 10.03
C MET A 313 7.95 5.13 10.42
N SER A 314 8.07 6.44 10.21
CA SER A 314 9.23 7.21 10.65
C SER A 314 9.36 7.24 12.17
N ALA A 315 8.25 7.49 12.89
CA ALA A 315 8.23 7.39 14.34
C ALA A 315 8.60 5.98 14.84
N ALA A 316 8.05 4.94 14.23
CA ALA A 316 8.37 3.55 14.55
C ALA A 316 9.85 3.24 14.27
N ALA A 317 10.40 3.68 13.14
CA ALA A 317 11.80 3.50 12.78
C ALA A 317 12.75 4.14 13.81
N ILE A 318 12.47 5.37 14.24
CA ILE A 318 13.25 6.07 15.27
C ILE A 318 13.23 5.26 16.58
N LEU A 319 12.05 4.80 17.02
CA LEU A 319 11.93 4.00 18.24
C LEU A 319 12.67 2.65 18.14
N ILE A 320 12.59 1.97 16.99
CA ILE A 320 13.33 0.74 16.72
C ILE A 320 14.85 0.99 16.76
N LEU A 321 15.33 2.08 16.17
CA LEU A 321 16.75 2.45 16.19
C LEU A 321 17.25 2.72 17.61
N ILE A 322 16.50 3.46 18.42
CA ILE A 322 16.82 3.71 19.84
C ILE A 322 16.93 2.36 20.59
N LYS A 323 15.96 1.46 20.39
CA LYS A 323 15.94 0.14 21.03
C LYS A 323 17.10 -0.75 20.58
N LEU A 324 17.42 -0.76 19.28
CA LEU A 324 18.55 -1.50 18.74
C LEU A 324 19.88 -0.97 19.30
N LYS A 325 20.03 0.35 19.45
CA LYS A 325 21.23 0.97 20.04
C LYS A 325 21.39 0.64 21.53
N SER A 326 20.29 0.64 22.28
CA SER A 326 20.29 0.34 23.72
C SER A 326 20.71 -1.11 24.03
N LYS A 327 20.50 -2.07 23.13
CA LYS A 327 20.85 -3.48 23.34
C LYS A 327 22.31 -3.84 23.01
N LYS A 328 23.16 -2.89 22.61
CA LYS A 328 24.54 -3.16 22.14
C LYS A 328 25.45 -3.87 23.18
N GLY A 329 25.07 -3.93 24.46
CA GLY A 329 25.84 -4.57 25.53
C GLY A 329 25.31 -5.90 26.09
N HIS A 330 24.11 -6.37 25.70
CA HIS A 330 23.50 -7.58 26.27
C HIS A 330 23.36 -8.65 25.18
N SER A 331 24.38 -9.50 25.03
CA SER A 331 24.64 -10.35 23.86
C SER A 331 23.82 -11.64 23.76
N GLN A 332 22.76 -11.80 24.55
CA GLN A 332 22.05 -13.08 24.61
C GLN A 332 20.85 -13.10 23.66
N PHE A 333 21.04 -13.73 22.50
CA PHE A 333 20.10 -14.52 21.67
C PHE A 333 18.58 -14.27 21.69
N ASP A 334 18.09 -13.06 21.95
CA ASP A 334 16.65 -12.79 21.94
C ASP A 334 16.06 -12.89 20.53
N GLU A 335 14.98 -13.67 20.40
CA GLU A 335 14.23 -13.82 19.15
C GLU A 335 13.65 -12.49 18.63
N THR A 336 13.55 -11.46 19.47
CA THR A 336 13.07 -10.12 19.09
C THR A 336 14.06 -9.30 18.30
N PHE A 337 15.36 -9.55 18.44
CA PHE A 337 16.35 -8.76 17.73
C PHE A 337 16.29 -8.95 16.19
N PRO A 338 16.17 -10.19 15.66
CA PRO A 338 15.88 -10.42 14.25
C PRO A 338 14.56 -9.78 13.78
N ALA A 339 13.51 -9.80 14.61
CA ALA A 339 12.21 -9.22 14.27
C ALA A 339 12.27 -7.68 14.15
N LEU A 340 13.00 -7.02 15.05
CA LEU A 340 13.25 -5.57 14.98
C LEU A 340 14.06 -5.19 13.73
N LYS A 341 15.11 -5.96 13.43
CA LYS A 341 15.90 -5.78 12.20
C LYS A 341 15.04 -5.95 10.95
N LEU A 342 14.22 -6.99 10.90
CA LEU A 342 13.28 -7.21 9.80
C LEU A 342 12.33 -6.01 9.63
N SER A 343 11.70 -5.54 10.70
CA SER A 343 10.81 -4.39 10.61
C SER A 343 11.51 -3.12 10.12
N LEU A 344 12.73 -2.86 10.59
CA LEU A 344 13.53 -1.72 10.13
C LEU A 344 13.87 -1.84 8.65
N CYS A 345 14.31 -3.02 8.19
CA CYS A 345 14.60 -3.27 6.78
C CYS A 345 13.36 -3.09 5.90
N LEU A 346 12.19 -3.58 6.33
CA LEU A 346 10.93 -3.40 5.59
C LEU A 346 10.54 -1.91 5.47
N ILE A 347 10.70 -1.12 6.53
CA ILE A 347 10.48 0.33 6.49
C ILE A 347 11.46 1.00 5.53
N CYS A 348 12.76 0.68 5.61
CA CYS A 348 13.76 1.22 4.69
C CYS A 348 13.45 0.86 3.23
N THR A 349 13.08 -0.39 2.95
CA THR A 349 12.67 -0.84 1.62
C THR A 349 11.44 -0.07 1.12
N TYR A 350 10.46 0.20 1.99
CA TYR A 350 9.30 0.99 1.62
C TYR A 350 9.69 2.44 1.28
N VAL A 351 10.45 3.11 2.14
CA VAL A 351 10.84 4.52 1.95
C VAL A 351 11.68 4.70 0.67
N VAL A 352 12.63 3.79 0.42
CA VAL A 352 13.55 3.92 -0.73
C VAL A 352 12.90 3.46 -2.04
N LEU A 353 12.16 2.36 -2.04
CA LEU A 353 11.69 1.73 -3.28
C LEU A 353 10.20 1.97 -3.58
N CYS A 354 9.37 2.22 -2.56
CA CYS A 354 7.92 2.36 -2.75
C CYS A 354 7.45 3.80 -2.71
N ALA A 355 7.93 4.60 -1.75
CA ALA A 355 7.51 5.99 -1.58
C ALA A 355 7.69 6.87 -2.83
N PRO A 356 8.78 6.75 -3.63
CA PRO A 356 8.92 7.55 -4.84
C PRO A 356 7.77 7.39 -5.83
N ARG A 357 7.27 6.16 -6.03
CA ARG A 357 6.09 5.90 -6.89
C ARG A 357 4.86 6.63 -6.39
N SER A 358 4.59 6.56 -5.09
CA SER A 358 3.43 7.22 -4.48
C SER A 358 3.53 8.75 -4.59
N ILE A 359 4.73 9.32 -4.40
CA ILE A 359 4.96 10.76 -4.56
C ILE A 359 4.73 11.20 -6.01
N VAL A 360 5.30 10.49 -6.98
CA VAL A 360 5.12 10.78 -8.42
C VAL A 360 3.66 10.66 -8.84
N THR A 361 2.93 9.68 -8.30
CA THR A 361 1.50 9.50 -8.59
C THR A 361 0.66 10.65 -8.02
N VAL A 362 0.95 11.10 -6.79
CA VAL A 362 0.27 12.25 -6.19
C VAL A 362 0.62 13.52 -6.97
N TYR A 363 1.89 13.71 -7.31
CA TYR A 363 2.35 14.85 -8.11
C TYR A 363 1.66 14.90 -9.47
N SER A 364 1.59 13.79 -10.21
CA SER A 364 0.95 13.75 -11.52
C SER A 364 -0.54 14.07 -11.43
N LEU A 365 -1.24 13.59 -10.39
CA LEU A 365 -2.64 13.92 -10.15
C LEU A 365 -2.84 15.42 -9.90
N TYR A 366 -1.99 16.05 -9.08
CA TYR A 366 -2.07 17.48 -8.83
C TYR A 366 -1.69 18.32 -10.05
N SER A 367 -0.64 17.95 -10.78
CA SER A 367 -0.22 18.70 -11.98
C SER A 367 -1.28 18.69 -13.07
N THR A 368 -1.99 17.56 -13.26
CA THR A 368 -3.09 17.49 -14.23
C THR A 368 -4.28 18.35 -13.80
N SER A 369 -4.55 18.44 -12.50
CA SER A 369 -5.70 19.22 -12.00
C SER A 369 -5.53 20.73 -12.12
N THR A 370 -4.31 21.26 -12.16
CA THR A 370 -4.07 22.70 -12.24
C THR A 370 -4.24 23.27 -13.65
N VAL A 371 -4.27 22.42 -14.68
CA VAL A 371 -4.39 22.81 -16.10
C VAL A 371 -5.86 22.71 -16.54
N GLU A 372 -6.76 23.35 -15.79
CA GLU A 372 -8.22 23.22 -15.97
C GLU A 372 -8.79 23.99 -17.19
N ASN A 373 -7.96 24.69 -17.98
CA ASN A 373 -8.46 25.66 -18.97
C ASN A 373 -8.12 25.38 -20.44
N GLU A 374 -7.39 24.32 -20.80
CA GLU A 374 -7.10 24.03 -22.20
C GLU A 374 -7.45 22.59 -22.56
N TYR A 375 -8.37 22.43 -23.52
CA TYR A 375 -8.79 21.16 -24.11
C TYR A 375 -7.65 20.40 -24.84
N ALA A 376 -6.42 20.91 -24.81
CA ALA A 376 -5.25 20.18 -25.24
C ALA A 376 -4.82 19.25 -24.10
N VAL A 377 -5.16 17.97 -24.20
CA VAL A 377 -4.50 16.91 -23.44
C VAL A 377 -3.04 16.88 -23.89
N GLU A 378 -2.22 17.81 -23.37
CA GLU A 378 -0.79 17.78 -23.60
C GLU A 378 -0.28 16.44 -23.08
N GLN A 379 0.39 15.70 -23.96
CA GLN A 379 1.02 14.45 -23.57
C GLN A 379 1.97 14.74 -22.41
N PRO A 380 1.92 13.94 -21.32
CA PRO A 380 2.83 14.12 -20.21
C PRO A 380 4.26 14.11 -20.73
N GLY A 381 5.01 15.19 -20.44
CA GLY A 381 6.35 15.38 -20.96
C GLY A 381 7.21 14.12 -20.79
N TYR A 382 8.07 13.83 -21.77
CA TYR A 382 8.89 12.61 -21.83
C TYR A 382 9.57 12.26 -20.50
N VAL A 383 10.06 13.29 -19.78
CA VAL A 383 10.72 13.17 -18.48
C VAL A 383 9.80 12.58 -17.41
N LEU A 384 8.55 13.06 -17.27
CA LEU A 384 7.62 12.57 -16.26
C LEU A 384 7.28 11.10 -16.50
N THR A 385 7.08 10.73 -17.76
CA THR A 385 6.77 9.34 -18.12
C THR A 385 7.98 8.42 -17.88
N LEU A 386 9.21 8.89 -18.09
CA LEU A 386 10.43 8.14 -17.78
C LEU A 386 10.61 7.97 -16.25
N VAL A 387 10.39 9.03 -15.48
CA VAL A 387 10.44 8.99 -14.01
C VAL A 387 9.39 8.01 -13.47
N ASN A 388 8.16 8.08 -13.96
CA ASN A 388 7.10 7.14 -13.56
C ASN A 388 7.48 5.69 -13.86
N LEU A 389 8.05 5.42 -15.05
CA LEU A 389 8.55 4.10 -15.43
C LEU A 389 9.61 3.59 -14.45
N VAL A 390 10.61 4.42 -14.12
CA VAL A 390 11.67 4.06 -13.16
C VAL A 390 11.06 3.77 -11.78
N CYS A 391 10.13 4.60 -11.31
CA CYS A 391 9.45 4.39 -10.03
C CYS A 391 8.61 3.10 -10.02
N VAL A 392 7.96 2.74 -11.13
CA VAL A 392 7.26 1.46 -11.28
C VAL A 392 8.24 0.29 -11.21
N CYS A 393 9.38 0.36 -11.89
CA CYS A 393 10.42 -0.67 -11.82
C CYS A 393 10.98 -0.83 -10.40
N LEU A 394 11.28 0.27 -9.69
CA LEU A 394 11.73 0.22 -8.29
C LEU A 394 10.68 -0.43 -7.38
N TYR A 395 9.40 -0.13 -7.62
CA TYR A 395 8.30 -0.72 -6.89
C TYR A 395 8.18 -2.24 -7.11
N LEU A 396 8.39 -2.70 -8.34
CA LEU A 396 8.45 -4.13 -8.67
C LEU A 396 9.58 -4.84 -7.94
N VAL A 397 10.78 -4.23 -7.94
CA VAL A 397 11.93 -4.74 -7.19
C VAL A 397 11.62 -4.79 -5.69
N ALA A 398 10.91 -3.82 -5.15
CA ALA A 398 10.49 -3.82 -3.75
C ALA A 398 9.66 -5.07 -3.38
N ASN A 399 8.72 -5.47 -4.25
CA ASN A 399 7.91 -6.67 -4.05
C ASN A 399 8.77 -7.95 -4.08
N ALA A 400 9.81 -8.01 -4.91
CA ALA A 400 10.74 -9.15 -4.90
C ALA A 400 11.63 -9.16 -3.64
N VAL A 401 12.07 -7.99 -3.16
CA VAL A 401 12.99 -7.86 -2.03
C VAL A 401 12.32 -8.21 -0.69
N ARG A 402 11.04 -7.86 -0.49
CA ARG A 402 10.31 -8.12 0.76
C ARG A 402 10.32 -9.59 1.22
N PRO A 403 9.93 -10.59 0.40
CA PRO A 403 9.95 -11.98 0.83
C PRO A 403 11.38 -12.47 1.07
N LEU A 404 12.36 -12.00 0.30
CA LEU A 404 13.78 -12.31 0.51
C LEU A 404 14.28 -11.79 1.85
N LEU A 405 13.93 -10.55 2.23
CA LEU A 405 14.26 -10.00 3.56
C LEU A 405 13.65 -10.83 4.69
N CYS A 406 12.40 -11.29 4.53
CA CYS A 406 11.75 -12.16 5.51
C CYS A 406 12.51 -13.48 5.68
N ILE A 407 12.93 -14.11 4.59
CA ILE A 407 13.65 -15.39 4.61
C ILE A 407 15.06 -15.23 5.22
N ILE A 408 15.79 -14.17 4.84
CA ILE A 408 17.17 -13.92 5.27
C ILE A 408 17.24 -13.52 6.74
N LEU A 409 16.38 -12.60 7.19
CA LEU A 409 16.47 -12.01 8.52
C LEU A 409 15.82 -12.85 9.60
N LEU A 410 14.84 -13.71 9.29
CA LEU A 410 14.22 -14.58 10.27
C LEU A 410 14.96 -15.93 10.36
N PRO A 411 15.72 -16.20 11.43
CA PRO A 411 16.52 -17.42 11.54
C PRO A 411 15.65 -18.69 11.49
N LYS A 412 14.42 -18.58 11.99
CA LYS A 412 13.40 -19.63 11.95
C LYS A 412 13.04 -20.00 10.50
N LEU A 413 12.82 -19.02 9.63
CA LEU A 413 12.51 -19.29 8.22
C LEU A 413 13.74 -19.80 7.48
N ARG A 414 14.89 -19.16 7.70
CA ARG A 414 16.17 -19.58 7.13
C ARG A 414 16.42 -21.07 7.32
N LYS A 415 16.25 -21.61 8.54
CA LYS A 415 16.43 -23.05 8.82
C LYS A 415 15.54 -23.95 7.96
N VAL A 416 14.30 -23.55 7.68
CA VAL A 416 13.36 -24.35 6.86
C VAL A 416 13.85 -24.45 5.42
N PHE A 417 14.31 -23.34 4.84
CA PHE A 417 14.82 -23.30 3.47
C PHE A 417 16.15 -24.04 3.33
N PHE A 418 17.09 -23.86 4.28
CA PHE A 418 18.37 -24.57 4.26
C PHE A 418 18.22 -26.09 4.43
N PHE A 419 17.24 -26.55 5.21
CA PHE A 419 17.01 -28.00 5.39
C PHE A 419 16.45 -28.65 4.13
N GLY A 420 15.57 -27.95 3.40
CA GLY A 420 15.08 -28.42 2.09
C GLY A 420 16.21 -28.58 1.07
N LEU A 421 17.13 -27.61 1.01
CA LEU A 421 18.29 -27.63 0.11
C LEU A 421 19.33 -28.71 0.47
N ARG A 422 19.46 -29.06 1.75
CA ARG A 422 20.44 -30.07 2.17
C ARG A 422 19.95 -31.50 1.92
N ASN A 423 18.65 -31.76 2.09
CA ASN A 423 18.10 -33.08 1.87
C ASN A 423 18.02 -33.46 0.37
N SER A 424 17.90 -32.49 -0.54
CA SER A 424 17.89 -32.78 -1.98
C SER A 424 19.23 -33.28 -2.55
N ASN A 425 20.34 -33.10 -1.82
CA ASN A 425 21.69 -33.51 -2.27
C ASN A 425 22.10 -34.91 -1.76
N VAL A 426 21.25 -35.63 -1.04
CA VAL A 426 21.59 -36.97 -0.50
C VAL A 426 21.02 -38.11 -1.37
N ASP A 427 20.09 -37.81 -2.29
CA ASP A 427 19.39 -38.82 -3.09
C ASP A 427 19.66 -38.72 -4.61
N ILE A 428 20.81 -38.17 -5.03
CA ILE A 428 21.32 -38.20 -6.41
C ILE A 428 22.68 -38.88 -6.39
#